data_AF-A0A7K1AET9-F1
#
_entry.id   AF-A0A7K1AET9-F1
#
_cell.length_a   1.000
_cell.length_b   1.000
_cell.length_c   1.000
_cell.angle_alpha   90.00
_cell.angle_beta   90.00
_cell.angle_gamma   90.00
#
_symmetry.space_group_name_H-M   'P 1'
#
loop_
_entity.id
_entity.type
_entity.pdbx_description
1 polymer ?
#
loop_
_entity_poly.entity_id
_entity_poly.type
_entity_poly.pdbx_seq_one_letter_code
_entity_poly.pdbx_strand_id
1 'polypeptide(L)'
;GGARMWMEETIGTKVNDERAREAISTGASRVATACPFCYIMLDDGVKGAGVEEDQVKVADISIHLLEAIENGERLLANPPTPLLGR
;
A
#
# COMPACT_ATOMS: atom_id res chain seq x y z
N GLY A 1 -13.33 -8.54 -5.66
CA GLY A 1 -13.19 -7.41 -4.72
C GLY A 1 -13.15 -7.94 -3.31
N GLY A 2 -12.84 -7.09 -2.32
CA GLY A 2 -12.52 -7.51 -0.94
C GLY A 2 -13.48 -8.50 -0.29
N ALA A 3 -14.78 -8.39 -0.54
CA ALA A 3 -15.80 -9.30 0.00
C ALA A 3 -15.61 -10.79 -0.36
N ARG A 4 -14.81 -11.10 -1.39
CA ARG A 4 -14.48 -12.47 -1.80
C ARG A 4 -13.34 -13.10 -0.99
N MET A 5 -12.59 -12.33 -0.19
CA MET A 5 -11.46 -12.83 0.61
C MET A 5 -11.83 -13.97 1.56
N TRP A 6 -13.01 -13.89 2.17
CA TRP A 6 -13.49 -14.86 3.16
C TRP A 6 -14.21 -16.05 2.53
N MET A 7 -14.37 -16.06 1.21
CA MET A 7 -14.99 -17.18 0.52
C MET A 7 -13.93 -18.24 0.21
N GLU A 8 -14.35 -19.48 0.28
CA GLU A 8 -13.54 -20.59 -0.16
C GLU A 8 -13.56 -20.64 -1.69
N GLU A 9 -12.41 -20.33 -2.28
CA GLU A 9 -12.27 -20.31 -3.73
C GLU A 9 -12.04 -21.74 -4.22
N THR A 10 -13.07 -22.33 -4.80
CA THR A 10 -13.05 -23.72 -5.32
C THR A 10 -12.60 -23.80 -6.78
N ILE A 11 -12.41 -22.65 -7.43
CA ILE A 11 -12.00 -22.53 -8.83
C ILE A 11 -10.98 -21.40 -8.95
N GLY A 12 -9.79 -21.72 -9.47
CA GLY A 12 -8.73 -20.75 -9.73
C GLY A 12 -7.94 -20.33 -8.49
N THR A 13 -7.26 -19.19 -8.59
CA THR A 13 -6.44 -18.61 -7.51
C THR A 13 -7.33 -17.78 -6.58
N LYS A 14 -7.00 -17.79 -5.27
CA LYS A 14 -7.65 -16.89 -4.31
C LYS A 14 -7.52 -15.44 -4.74
N VAL A 15 -8.59 -14.67 -4.53
CA VAL A 15 -8.64 -13.27 -4.97
C VAL A 15 -7.55 -12.42 -4.31
N ASN A 16 -7.22 -12.68 -3.04
CA ASN A 16 -6.17 -11.96 -2.32
C ASN A 16 -4.82 -12.12 -3.02
N ASP A 17 -4.43 -13.37 -3.26
CA ASP A 17 -3.14 -13.73 -3.85
C ASP A 17 -3.00 -13.13 -5.25
N GLU A 18 -4.04 -13.27 -6.09
CA GLU A 18 -3.97 -12.76 -7.47
C GLU A 18 -3.92 -11.23 -7.51
N ARG A 19 -4.74 -10.54 -6.70
CA ARG A 19 -4.73 -9.07 -6.66
C ARG A 19 -3.47 -8.50 -6.01
N ALA A 20 -2.92 -9.18 -5.01
CA ALA A 20 -1.63 -8.80 -4.43
C ALA A 20 -0.50 -8.99 -5.45
N ARG A 21 -0.47 -10.10 -6.18
CA ARG A 21 0.50 -10.35 -7.26
C ARG A 21 0.43 -9.28 -8.34
N GLU A 22 -0.78 -8.93 -8.79
CA GLU A 22 -0.99 -7.82 -9.74
C GLU A 22 -0.43 -6.50 -9.18
N ALA A 23 -0.77 -6.14 -7.94
CA ALA A 23 -0.31 -4.91 -7.30
C ALA A 23 1.22 -4.86 -7.16
N ILE A 24 1.85 -5.91 -6.64
CA ILE A 24 3.30 -6.02 -6.47
C ILE A 24 4.01 -5.93 -7.83
N SER A 25 3.46 -6.55 -8.88
CA SER A 25 4.07 -6.55 -10.21
C SER A 25 4.19 -5.16 -10.85
N THR A 26 3.44 -4.18 -10.36
CA THR A 26 3.55 -2.78 -10.82
C THR A 26 4.83 -2.08 -10.35
N GLY A 27 5.50 -2.61 -9.33
CA GLY A 27 6.62 -1.95 -8.66
C GLY A 27 6.19 -0.80 -7.74
N ALA A 28 4.90 -0.67 -7.43
CA ALA A 28 4.40 0.34 -6.49
C ALA A 28 4.87 0.03 -5.07
N SER A 29 5.39 1.04 -4.37
CA SER A 29 5.70 0.96 -2.94
C SER A 29 4.50 1.26 -2.03
N ARG A 30 3.37 1.66 -2.62
CA ARG A 30 2.14 2.03 -1.90
C ARG A 30 0.91 1.58 -2.68
N VAL A 31 -0.07 1.00 -1.97
CA VAL A 31 -1.35 0.56 -2.53
C VAL A 31 -2.48 1.23 -1.75
N ALA A 32 -3.17 2.17 -2.41
CA ALA A 32 -4.29 2.87 -1.81
C ALA A 32 -5.60 2.11 -1.98
N THR A 33 -6.39 2.06 -0.93
CA THR A 33 -7.75 1.52 -0.93
C THR A 33 -8.74 2.57 -0.43
N ALA A 34 -10.02 2.42 -0.78
CA ALA A 34 -11.11 3.27 -0.26
C ALA A 34 -12.24 2.42 0.34
N CYS A 35 -11.92 1.17 0.70
CA CYS A 35 -12.87 0.19 1.21
C CYS A 35 -12.14 -0.72 2.21
N PRO A 36 -12.64 -0.86 3.45
CA PRO A 36 -11.98 -1.65 4.49
C PRO A 36 -11.84 -3.12 4.12
N PHE A 37 -12.77 -3.70 3.35
CA PHE A 37 -12.64 -5.07 2.88
C PHE A 37 -11.53 -5.22 1.83
N CYS A 38 -11.35 -4.24 0.96
CA CYS A 38 -10.26 -4.25 -0.02
C CYS A 38 -8.90 -4.04 0.67
N TYR A 39 -8.86 -3.20 1.71
CA TYR A 39 -7.67 -3.05 2.56
C TYR A 39 -7.25 -4.40 3.13
N ILE A 40 -8.15 -5.09 3.86
CA ILE A 40 -7.82 -6.38 4.48
C ILE A 40 -7.41 -7.41 3.40
N MET A 41 -8.14 -7.46 2.28
CA MET A 41 -7.84 -8.38 1.16
C MET A 41 -6.44 -8.18 0.57
N LEU A 42 -6.04 -6.92 0.34
CA LEU A 42 -4.76 -6.59 -0.26
C LEU A 42 -3.62 -6.68 0.76
N ASP A 43 -3.84 -6.22 1.99
CA ASP A 43 -2.85 -6.28 3.07
C ASP A 43 -2.49 -7.74 3.38
N ASP A 44 -3.48 -8.62 3.52
CA ASP A 44 -3.28 -10.05 3.72
C ASP A 44 -2.59 -10.71 2.51
N GLY A 45 -3.03 -10.39 1.29
CA GLY A 45 -2.41 -10.95 0.08
C GLY A 45 -0.95 -10.52 -0.12
N VAL A 46 -0.61 -9.26 0.19
CA VAL A 46 0.77 -8.73 0.08
C VAL A 46 1.66 -9.40 1.13
N LYS A 47 1.20 -9.48 2.39
CA LYS A 47 1.91 -10.19 3.46
C LYS A 47 2.05 -11.67 3.18
N GLY A 48 1.00 -12.31 2.64
CA GLY A 48 1.00 -13.70 2.20
C GLY A 48 2.00 -13.99 1.08
N ALA A 49 2.32 -12.99 0.26
CA ALA A 49 3.39 -13.06 -0.75
C ALA A 49 4.81 -12.82 -0.17
N GLY A 50 4.94 -12.62 1.15
CA GLY A 50 6.21 -12.36 1.83
C GLY A 50 6.75 -10.94 1.63
N VAL A 51 5.86 -9.99 1.32
CA VAL A 51 6.21 -8.58 1.16
C VAL A 51 5.85 -7.82 2.43
N GLU A 52 6.84 -7.14 3.01
CA GLU A 52 6.70 -6.38 4.25
C GLU A 52 6.21 -4.94 4.00
N GLU A 53 5.71 -4.29 5.06
CA GLU A 53 5.09 -2.95 4.97
C GLU A 53 6.06 -1.85 4.48
N ASP A 54 7.36 -2.00 4.74
CA ASP A 54 8.40 -1.09 4.27
C ASP A 54 8.70 -1.25 2.77
N GLN A 55 8.36 -2.40 2.18
CA GLN A 55 8.46 -2.65 0.74
C GLN A 55 7.19 -2.19 0.00
N VAL A 56 6.01 -2.59 0.49
CA VAL A 56 4.71 -2.20 -0.07
C VAL A 56 3.74 -1.87 1.05
N LYS A 57 3.42 -0.59 1.19
CA LYS A 57 2.43 -0.14 2.17
C LYS A 57 1.02 -0.13 1.59
N VAL A 58 0.18 -1.05 2.05
CA VAL A 58 -1.27 -1.03 1.77
C VAL A 58 -1.95 -0.16 2.83
N ALA A 59 -2.76 0.82 2.43
CA ALA A 59 -3.53 1.62 3.39
C ALA A 59 -4.80 2.22 2.77
N ASP A 60 -5.66 2.81 3.59
CA ASP A 60 -6.72 3.68 3.09
C ASP A 60 -6.13 4.95 2.44
N ILE A 61 -6.79 5.47 1.42
CA ILE A 61 -6.37 6.67 0.70
C ILE A 61 -6.20 7.88 1.63
N SER A 62 -7.05 7.99 2.67
CA SER A 62 -6.94 9.07 3.66
C SER A 62 -5.66 8.97 4.50
N ILE A 63 -5.18 7.76 4.79
CA ILE A 63 -3.92 7.53 5.53
C ILE A 63 -2.73 7.94 4.65
N HIS A 64 -2.72 7.53 3.37
CA HIS A 64 -1.68 7.96 2.44
C HIS A 64 -1.67 9.48 2.24
N LEU A 65 -2.85 10.10 2.20
CA LEU A 65 -2.96 11.56 2.10
C LEU A 65 -2.38 12.25 3.34
N LEU A 66 -2.72 11.77 4.54
CA LEU A 66 -2.18 12.31 5.78
C LEU A 66 -0.65 12.21 5.83
N GLU A 67 -0.09 11.04 5.52
CA GLU A 67 1.37 10.86 5.48
C GLU A 67 2.04 11.79 4.47
N ALA A 68 1.41 12.05 3.33
CA ALA A 68 1.93 12.99 2.34
C ALA A 68 1.93 14.43 2.86
N ILE A 69 0.87 14.85 3.56
CA ILE A 69 0.77 16.18 4.18
C ILE A 69 1.84 16.33 5.27
N GLU A 70 1.94 15.38 6.20
CA GLU A 70 2.92 15.42 7.29
C GLU A 70 4.37 15.43 6.76
N ASN A 71 4.65 14.66 5.70
CA ASN A 71 5.97 14.69 5.05
C ASN A 71 6.24 16.05 4.38
N GLY A 72 5.24 16.64 3.72
CA GLY A 72 5.34 17.98 3.14
C GLY A 72 5.61 19.06 4.19
N GLU A 73 4.86 19.06 5.29
CA GLU A 73 5.05 20.00 6.40
C GLU A 73 6.43 19.84 7.05
N ARG A 74 6.92 18.60 7.23
CA ARG A 74 8.27 18.34 7.75
C ARG A 74 9.36 18.93 6.86
N LEU A 75 9.24 18.78 5.55
CA LEU A 75 10.18 19.33 4.56
C LEU A 75 10.15 20.87 4.54
N LEU A 76 8.99 21.48 4.75
CA LEU A 76 8.86 22.94 4.85
C LEU A 76 9.45 23.49 6.15
N ALA A 77 9.24 22.79 7.27
CA ALA A 77 9.78 23.19 8.57
C ALA A 77 11.31 23.02 8.66
N ASN A 78 11.86 22.00 7.98
CA ASN A 78 13.29 21.70 7.93
C ASN A 78 13.74 21.62 6.47
N PRO A 79 13.86 22.76 5.77
CA PRO A 79 14.27 22.75 4.37
C PRO A 79 15.65 22.09 4.25
N PRO A 80 15.84 21.12 3.33
CA PRO A 80 17.16 20.57 3.09
C PRO A 80 18.09 21.71 2.69
N THR A 81 19.18 21.88 3.45
CA THR A 81 20.12 22.98 3.27
C THR A 81 20.60 23.03 1.82
N PRO A 82 20.41 24.14 1.08
CA PRO A 82 21.06 24.29 -0.21
C PRO A 82 22.52 24.67 0.05
N LEU A 83 23.42 23.71 -0.19
CA LEU A 83 24.81 23.91 -0.61
C LEU A 83 25.59 25.05 0.10
N LEU A 84 26.31 24.68 1.15
CA LEU A 84 27.54 25.36 1.54
C LEU A 84 28.56 25.15 0.40
N GLY A 85 28.65 26.08 -0.56
CA GLY A 85 29.57 25.95 -1.69
C GLY A 85 29.29 26.81 -2.92
N ARG A 86 29.24 28.13 -2.76
CA ARG A 86 29.83 29.12 -3.68
C ARG A 86 30.38 30.28 -2.87
#